data_AF-A0A958FUB3-F1
#
_entry.id   AF-A0A958FUB3-F1
#
_cell.length_a   1.000
_cell.length_b   1.000
_cell.length_c   1.000
_cell.angle_alpha   90.00
_cell.angle_beta   90.00
_cell.angle_gamma   90.00
#
_symmetry.space_group_name_H-M   'P 1'
#
loop_
_entity.id
_entity.type
_entity.pdbx_description
1 polymer ?
#
loop_
_entity_poly.entity_id
_entity_poly.type
_entity_poly.pdbx_seq_one_letter_code
_entity_poly.pdbx_strand_id
1 'polypeptide(L)'
;MAKTCSKCKATLPVDAKFCSHCGTNLEVKTQTCSSCKQENNAEASFCTKCGHDLNNKSSKRRSTPVTKAKSSAPVFTQKQIVPLAAMGLLAIIITVAFYYTNFFLLLQSKQVQQAN
;
A
#
# COMPACT_ATOMS: atom_id res chain seq x y z
N MET A 1 38.34 -9.45 30.05
CA MET A 1 37.19 -8.52 30.08
C MET A 1 35.95 -9.25 29.55
N ALA A 2 34.75 -8.94 30.05
CA ALA A 2 33.48 -9.51 29.58
C ALA A 2 32.51 -8.37 29.22
N LYS A 3 31.63 -8.60 28.25
CA LYS A 3 30.58 -7.64 27.85
C LYS A 3 29.20 -8.22 28.16
N THR A 4 28.26 -7.34 28.46
CA THR A 4 26.89 -7.74 28.83
C THR A 4 25.95 -7.58 27.65
N CYS A 5 25.12 -8.58 27.38
CA CYS A 5 24.08 -8.48 26.36
C CYS A 5 23.05 -7.42 26.76
N SER A 6 22.79 -6.44 25.89
CA SER A 6 21.80 -5.40 26.11
C SER A 6 20.35 -5.93 26.17
N LYS A 7 20.08 -7.10 25.60
CA LYS A 7 18.74 -7.71 25.55
C LYS A 7 18.44 -8.62 26.73
N CYS A 8 19.31 -9.57 27.05
CA CYS A 8 19.07 -10.58 28.09
C CYS A 8 19.96 -10.44 29.33
N LYS A 9 20.85 -9.44 29.36
CA LYS A 9 21.80 -9.18 30.45
C LYS A 9 22.77 -10.32 30.76
N ALA A 10 22.87 -11.34 29.90
CA ALA A 10 23.87 -12.38 30.03
C ALA A 10 25.29 -11.82 29.88
N THR A 11 26.25 -12.43 30.56
CA THR A 11 27.67 -12.07 30.49
C THR A 11 28.34 -12.88 29.38
N LEU A 12 29.00 -12.21 28.44
CA LEU A 12 29.61 -12.82 27.26
C LEU A 12 31.09 -12.43 27.12
N PRO A 13 31.89 -13.25 26.40
CA PRO A 13 33.23 -12.85 26.01
C PRO A 13 33.18 -11.61 25.10
N VAL A 14 34.22 -10.77 25.17
CA VAL A 14 34.30 -9.51 24.42
C VAL A 14 34.20 -9.70 22.90
N ASP A 15 34.71 -10.82 22.40
CA ASP A 15 34.74 -11.14 20.97
C ASP A 15 33.45 -11.81 20.47
N ALA A 16 32.44 -12.03 21.33
CA ALA A 16 31.18 -12.62 20.92
C ALA A 16 30.44 -11.72 19.91
N LYS A 17 30.26 -12.19 18.67
CA LYS A 17 29.48 -11.49 17.63
C LYS A 17 27.96 -11.61 17.84
N PHE A 18 27.53 -12.69 18.49
CA PHE A 18 26.13 -12.95 18.83
C PHE A 18 26.01 -13.41 20.27
N CYS A 19 24.86 -13.17 20.88
CA CYS A 19 24.57 -13.63 22.23
C CYS A 19 24.27 -15.15 22.21
N SER A 20 25.07 -15.96 22.92
CA SER A 20 24.84 -17.41 23.08
C SER A 20 23.54 -17.77 23.81
N HIS A 21 22.98 -16.84 24.60
CA HIS A 21 21.76 -17.07 25.37
C HIS A 21 20.48 -16.64 24.64
N CYS A 22 20.52 -15.59 23.81
CA CYS A 22 19.32 -15.04 23.17
C CYS A 22 19.44 -14.76 21.67
N GLY A 23 20.58 -15.05 21.05
CA GLY A 23 20.81 -14.87 19.61
C GLY A 23 20.97 -13.42 19.14
N THR A 24 20.90 -12.42 20.03
CA THR A 24 21.06 -11.00 19.64
C THR A 24 22.43 -10.73 19.05
N ASN A 25 22.49 -10.01 17.93
CA ASN A 25 23.74 -9.56 17.33
C ASN A 25 24.39 -8.48 18.21
N LEU A 26 25.64 -8.71 18.62
CA LEU A 26 26.43 -7.85 19.49
C LEU A 26 27.53 -7.09 18.73
N GLU A 27 27.57 -7.23 17.41
CA GLU A 27 28.51 -6.54 16.54
C GLU A 27 28.08 -5.08 16.38
N VAL A 28 28.91 -4.17 16.88
CA VAL A 28 28.69 -2.73 16.74
C VAL A 28 29.03 -2.37 15.30
N LYS A 29 28.00 -2.30 14.45
CA LYS A 29 28.17 -1.83 13.08
C LYS A 29 28.39 -0.31 13.11
N THR A 30 29.40 0.13 12.39
CA THR A 30 29.64 1.56 12.14
C THR A 30 29.40 1.86 10.66
N GLN A 31 29.11 3.12 10.38
CA GLN A 31 28.98 3.63 9.01
C GLN A 31 29.74 4.94 8.87
N THR A 32 30.38 5.11 7.73
CA THR A 32 31.13 6.32 7.41
C THR A 32 30.22 7.34 6.71
N CYS A 33 30.23 8.58 7.19
CA CYS A 33 29.48 9.67 6.58
C CYS A 33 30.02 9.97 5.18
N SER A 34 29.16 9.95 4.15
CA SER A 34 29.52 10.27 2.77
C SER A 34 29.97 11.74 2.57
N SER A 35 29.50 12.65 3.42
CA SER A 35 29.80 14.08 3.29
C SER A 35 31.11 14.50 3.98
N CYS A 36 31.37 14.00 5.18
CA CYS A 36 32.52 14.46 5.99
C CYS A 36 33.49 13.34 6.42
N LYS A 37 33.23 12.09 5.99
CA LYS A 37 34.01 10.89 6.30
C LYS A 37 34.10 10.52 7.79
N GLN A 38 33.28 11.13 8.65
CA GLN A 38 33.18 10.76 10.06
C GLN A 38 32.60 9.35 10.22
N GLU A 39 33.17 8.53 11.10
CA GLU A 39 32.56 7.28 11.55
C GLU A 39 31.44 7.57 12.55
N ASN A 40 30.28 6.98 12.28
CA ASN A 40 29.08 7.09 13.11
C ASN A 40 28.54 5.68 13.39
N ASN A 41 27.67 5.55 14.38
CA ASN A 41 26.94 4.30 14.61
C ASN A 41 26.08 3.96 13.36
N ALA A 42 26.02 2.69 12.96
CA ALA A 42 25.19 2.25 11.84
C ALA A 42 23.68 2.49 12.06
N GLU A 43 23.25 2.64 13.30
CA GLU A 43 21.86 3.00 13.65
C GLU A 43 21.64 4.52 13.76
N ALA A 44 22.69 5.35 13.62
CA ALA A 44 22.55 6.80 13.70
C ALA A 44 21.85 7.37 12.45
N SER A 45 20.80 8.18 12.66
CA SER A 45 20.09 8.85 11.56
C SER A 45 20.84 10.04 10.97
N PHE A 46 21.64 10.73 11.77
CA PHE A 46 22.39 11.93 11.36
C PHE A 46 23.85 11.84 11.79
N CYS A 47 24.72 12.45 11.01
CA CYS A 47 26.14 12.55 11.34
C CYS A 47 26.35 13.50 12.52
N THR A 48 27.04 13.02 13.56
CA THR A 48 27.33 13.80 14.78
C THR A 48 28.29 14.97 14.54
N LYS A 49 29.04 14.94 13.43
CA LYS A 49 30.00 15.99 13.07
C LYS A 49 29.43 17.05 12.14
N CYS A 50 28.69 16.66 11.10
CA CYS A 50 28.24 17.58 10.05
C CYS A 50 26.72 17.65 9.86
N GLY A 51 25.94 16.85 10.59
CA GLY A 51 24.47 16.82 10.48
C GLY A 51 23.92 16.14 9.23
N HIS A 52 24.75 15.61 8.33
CA HIS A 52 24.29 14.90 7.13
C HIS A 52 23.46 13.65 7.49
N ASP A 53 22.37 13.43 6.77
CA ASP A 53 21.49 12.26 6.94
C ASP A 53 22.23 10.98 6.50
N LEU A 54 22.33 10.00 7.40
CA LEU A 54 23.03 8.73 7.18
C LEU A 54 22.09 7.60 6.74
N ASN A 55 20.78 7.78 6.88
CA ASN A 55 19.78 6.75 6.58
C ASN A 55 19.39 6.69 5.09
N ASN A 56 19.99 7.51 4.24
CA ASN A 56 19.64 7.56 2.82
C ASN A 56 20.28 6.42 2.00
N LYS A 57 19.84 5.18 2.25
CA LYS A 57 19.94 4.08 1.29
C LYS A 57 18.70 4.05 0.38
N SER A 58 18.40 5.15 -0.31
CA SER A 58 17.58 5.18 -1.53
C SER A 58 17.26 6.63 -1.86
N SER A 59 18.04 7.16 -2.79
CA SER A 59 17.63 8.23 -3.69
C SER A 59 16.20 7.98 -4.23
N LYS A 60 15.18 8.51 -3.55
CA LYS A 60 14.00 9.13 -4.21
C LYS A 60 13.14 9.96 -3.27
N ARG A 61 13.72 10.72 -2.34
CA ARG A 61 13.06 11.94 -1.85
C ARG A 61 13.72 13.13 -2.50
N ARG A 62 13.39 13.31 -3.78
CA ARG A 62 13.62 14.55 -4.50
C ARG A 62 12.93 15.63 -3.68
N SER A 63 13.73 16.41 -2.97
CA SER A 63 13.35 17.71 -2.46
C SER A 63 12.84 18.53 -3.63
N THR A 64 11.53 18.48 -3.84
CA THR A 64 10.82 19.52 -4.57
C THR A 64 11.14 20.83 -3.86
N PRO A 65 11.58 21.88 -4.58
CA PRO A 65 11.72 23.20 -4.00
C PRO A 65 10.37 23.58 -3.40
N VAL A 66 10.35 23.94 -2.12
CA VAL A 66 9.21 24.62 -1.51
C VAL A 66 9.20 26.04 -2.08
N THR A 67 8.73 26.19 -3.31
CA THR A 67 8.24 27.49 -3.80
C THR A 67 6.76 27.54 -3.47
N LYS A 68 6.44 28.29 -2.40
CA LYS A 68 5.09 28.81 -2.18
C LYS A 68 4.68 29.58 -3.45
N ALA A 69 3.70 29.07 -4.18
CA ALA A 69 2.98 29.84 -5.18
C ALA A 69 1.49 29.54 -5.03
N LYS A 70 0.75 30.57 -4.61
CA LYS A 70 -0.69 30.70 -4.85
C LYS A 70 -0.93 30.57 -6.36
N SER A 71 -1.91 29.78 -6.80
CA SER A 71 -2.87 30.14 -7.86
C SER A 71 -3.69 28.92 -8.30
N SER A 72 -5.01 29.09 -8.21
CA SER A 72 -6.05 28.63 -9.16
C SER A 72 -6.01 27.21 -9.74
N ALA A 73 -7.08 26.48 -9.45
CA ALA A 73 -7.54 25.24 -10.10
C ALA A 73 -7.29 25.16 -11.62
N PRO A 74 -7.20 23.93 -12.13
CA PRO A 74 -8.19 23.55 -13.13
C PRO A 74 -8.99 22.32 -12.71
N VAL A 75 -10.28 22.43 -12.97
CA VAL A 75 -11.28 21.37 -13.02
C VAL A 75 -10.84 20.32 -14.04
N PHE A 76 -10.77 19.04 -13.64
CA PHE A 76 -10.90 17.94 -14.59
C PHE A 76 -11.55 16.72 -13.94
N THR A 77 -12.86 16.71 -14.10
CA THR A 77 -13.80 15.61 -13.91
C THR A 77 -13.52 14.51 -14.95
N GLN A 78 -13.17 13.29 -14.56
CA GLN A 78 -13.29 12.13 -15.47
C GLN A 78 -13.38 10.81 -14.67
N LYS A 79 -14.59 10.31 -14.38
CA LYS A 79 -15.41 9.43 -15.24
C LYS A 79 -14.85 8.01 -15.39
N GLN A 80 -14.87 7.23 -14.31
CA GLN A 80 -14.74 5.75 -14.33
C GLN A 80 -15.51 5.12 -13.14
N ILE A 81 -16.84 5.26 -13.08
CA ILE A 81 -17.72 4.34 -12.34
C ILE A 81 -18.95 4.15 -13.22
N VAL A 82 -18.98 3.06 -13.99
CA VAL A 82 -20.14 2.70 -14.83
C VAL A 82 -21.29 2.30 -13.89
N PRO A 83 -22.50 2.89 -14.03
CA PRO A 83 -23.55 2.73 -13.03
C PRO A 83 -24.27 1.38 -13.22
N LEU A 84 -24.43 0.65 -12.11
CA LEU A 84 -25.28 -0.54 -11.99
C LEU A 84 -26.74 -0.31 -12.46
N ALA A 85 -27.12 0.94 -12.74
CA ALA A 85 -28.43 1.33 -13.28
C ALA A 85 -28.73 0.73 -14.68
N ALA A 86 -27.73 0.43 -15.51
CA ALA A 86 -27.97 -0.11 -16.86
C ALA A 86 -28.43 -1.59 -16.85
N MET A 87 -28.03 -2.37 -15.85
CA MET A 87 -28.42 -3.79 -15.73
C MET A 87 -29.87 -3.96 -15.27
N GLY A 88 -30.38 -3.04 -14.45
CA GLY A 88 -31.75 -3.09 -13.93
C GLY A 88 -32.80 -2.91 -15.03
N LEU A 89 -32.59 -1.97 -15.95
CA LEU A 89 -33.55 -1.69 -17.02
C LEU A 89 -33.67 -2.86 -18.02
N LEU A 90 -32.55 -3.49 -18.38
CA LEU A 90 -32.54 -4.67 -19.24
C LEU A 90 -33.27 -5.86 -18.58
N ALA A 91 -33.06 -6.10 -17.28
CA ALA A 91 -33.76 -7.17 -16.56
C ALA A 91 -35.28 -6.96 -16.52
N ILE A 92 -35.74 -5.72 -16.32
CA ILE A 92 -37.17 -5.38 -16.32
C ILE A 92 -37.77 -5.62 -17.71
N ILE A 93 -37.10 -5.15 -18.77
CA ILE A 93 -37.59 -5.33 -20.15
C ILE A 93 -37.70 -6.82 -20.49
N ILE A 94 -36.68 -7.63 -20.15
CA ILE A 94 -36.70 -9.09 -20.39
C ILE A 94 -37.84 -9.77 -19.64
N THR A 95 -38.05 -9.41 -18.37
CA THR A 95 -39.12 -9.99 -17.54
C THR A 95 -40.50 -9.65 -18.09
N VAL A 96 -40.70 -8.39 -18.49
CA VAL A 96 -41.96 -7.92 -19.07
C VAL A 96 -42.22 -8.58 -20.42
N ALA A 97 -41.22 -8.67 -21.29
CA ALA A 97 -41.33 -9.37 -22.57
C ALA A 97 -41.71 -10.84 -22.38
N PHE A 98 -41.04 -11.54 -21.46
CA PHE A 98 -41.35 -12.94 -21.14
C PHE A 98 -42.79 -13.11 -20.61
N TYR A 99 -43.25 -12.22 -19.73
CA TYR A 99 -44.62 -12.25 -19.24
C TYR A 99 -45.63 -12.06 -20.37
N TYR A 100 -45.41 -11.09 -21.26
CA TYR A 100 -46.31 -10.85 -22.39
C TYR A 100 -46.29 -11.98 -23.42
N THR A 101 -45.14 -12.58 -23.72
CA THR A 101 -45.10 -13.74 -24.62
C THR A 101 -45.86 -14.92 -24.02
N ASN A 102 -45.69 -15.20 -22.73
CA ASN A 102 -46.43 -16.27 -22.06
C ASN A 102 -47.94 -15.95 -22.02
N PHE A 103 -48.31 -14.72 -21.69
CA PHE A 103 -49.70 -14.29 -21.68
C PHE A 103 -50.34 -14.41 -23.08
N PHE A 104 -49.63 -13.99 -24.12
CA PHE A 104 -50.10 -14.11 -25.50
C PHE A 104 -50.25 -15.57 -25.94
N LEU A 105 -49.30 -16.44 -25.58
CA LEU A 105 -49.42 -17.89 -25.82
C LEU A 105 -50.62 -18.49 -25.09
N LEU A 106 -50.89 -18.05 -23.85
CA LEU A 106 -52.09 -18.44 -23.10
C LEU A 106 -53.39 -17.93 -23.75
N LEU A 107 -53.37 -16.77 -24.42
CA LEU A 107 -54.51 -16.31 -25.19
C LEU A 107 -54.72 -17.14 -26.45
N GLN A 108 -53.64 -17.48 -27.17
CA GLN A 108 -53.74 -18.33 -28.35
C GLN A 108 -54.26 -19.73 -28.00
N SER A 109 -53.82 -20.34 -26.90
CA SER A 109 -54.34 -21.64 -26.48
C SER A 109 -55.84 -21.61 -26.20
N LYS A 110 -56.36 -20.54 -25.57
CA LYS A 110 -57.80 -20.38 -25.34
C LYS A 110 -58.61 -20.23 -26.63
N GLN A 111 -58.09 -19.52 -27.63
CA GLN A 111 -58.76 -19.38 -28.93
C GLN A 111 -58.85 -20.73 -29.64
N VAL A 112 -57.81 -21.56 -29.57
CA VAL A 112 -57.79 -22.91 -30.19
C VAL A 112 -58.81 -23.84 -29.52
N GLN A 113 -58.97 -23.78 -28.20
CA GLN A 113 -59.95 -24.61 -27.47
C GLN A 113 -61.42 -24.24 -27.77
N GLN A 114 -61.71 -23.03 -28.27
CA GLN A 114 -63.06 -22.59 -28.63
C GLN A 114 -63.42 -22.88 -30.10
N ALA A 115 -62.43 -23.21 -30.92
CA ALA A 115 -62.61 -23.47 -32.35
C ALA A 115 -62.80 -24.96 -32.70
N ASN A 116 -62.78 -25.85 -31.70
CA ASN A 116 -62.95 -27.30 -31.83
C ASN A 116 -64.08 -27.77 -30.93
#